data_AF-A0A3B1ATN7-F1
#
_entry.id   AF-A0A3B1ATN7-F1
#
_cell.length_a   1.000
_cell.length_b   1.000
_cell.length_c   1.000
_cell.angle_alpha   90.00
_cell.angle_beta   90.00
_cell.angle_gamma   90.00
#
_symmetry.space_group_name_H-M   'P 1'
#
loop_
_entity.id
_entity.type
_entity.pdbx_description
1 polymer ?
#
loop_
_entity_poly.entity_id
_entity_poly.type
_entity_poly.pdbx_seq_one_letter_code
_entity_poly.pdbx_strand_id
1 'polypeptide(L)'
;MGGMNQAGSRVHGCRCFLATLLVTLLSLGATGAAFAADEDEELRFPGDPPDHKLVYQFNKADEAYQKAVLFSVGAMLRKYGDNIHIVVVAIGPGLHILAKEPLRPVSEETRQRVSSLSQYGVEFHACGNTMKALNWEAKDMLPFASVVEVGVSDLMELQEDGYAYISW
;
A
#
# COMPACT_ATOMS: atom_id res chain seq x y z
N MET A 1 14.15 9.08 -59.70
CA MET A 1 12.82 9.73 -59.64
C MET A 1 12.80 10.51 -58.34
N GLY A 2 13.04 11.83 -58.38
CA GLY A 2 11.98 12.85 -58.44
C GLY A 2 11.43 13.04 -57.02
N GLY A 3 11.62 14.13 -56.29
CA GLY A 3 11.65 15.55 -56.65
C GLY A 3 10.57 16.24 -55.80
N MET A 4 10.85 17.49 -55.36
CA MET A 4 9.96 18.44 -54.66
C MET A 4 9.84 18.24 -53.14
N ASN A 5 9.87 19.25 -52.25
CA ASN A 5 9.49 20.66 -52.34
C ASN A 5 10.22 21.51 -51.25
N GLN A 6 10.63 22.74 -51.62
CA GLN A 6 10.39 24.07 -50.98
C GLN A 6 10.48 24.23 -49.44
N ALA A 7 10.90 25.33 -48.80
CA ALA A 7 11.38 26.69 -49.05
C ALA A 7 11.92 27.14 -47.65
N GLY A 8 12.91 28.01 -47.43
CA GLY A 8 13.05 29.40 -47.86
C GLY A 8 13.28 30.33 -46.66
N SER A 9 14.54 30.77 -46.46
CA SER A 9 14.99 32.05 -45.84
C SER A 9 14.78 32.25 -44.32
N ARG A 10 15.70 32.83 -43.52
CA ARG A 10 16.35 34.15 -43.67
C ARG A 10 17.57 34.31 -42.72
N VAL A 11 18.58 35.02 -43.24
CA VAL A 11 19.36 36.14 -42.61
C VAL A 11 20.32 35.76 -41.46
N HIS A 12 21.64 35.61 -41.67
CA HIS A 12 22.72 36.61 -41.86
C HIS A 12 22.76 37.79 -40.87
N GLY A 13 23.78 37.83 -40.01
CA GLY A 13 24.18 39.02 -39.25
C GLY A 13 24.90 38.68 -37.94
N CYS A 14 26.21 38.36 -37.97
CA CYS A 14 27.33 39.31 -37.88
C CYS A 14 27.72 39.68 -36.44
N ARG A 15 28.78 39.00 -35.96
CA ARG A 15 29.99 39.49 -35.26
C ARG A 15 29.82 40.43 -34.06
N CYS A 16 30.34 39.92 -32.93
CA CYS A 16 31.18 40.58 -31.92
C CYS A 16 31.08 42.10 -31.78
N PHE A 17 30.54 42.54 -30.64
CA PHE A 17 31.07 43.70 -29.93
C PHE A 17 31.17 43.37 -28.44
N LEU A 18 32.40 43.42 -27.91
CA LEU A 18 32.65 43.60 -26.48
C LEU A 18 32.10 44.96 -26.07
N ALA A 19 31.36 45.02 -24.96
CA ALA A 19 31.33 46.19 -24.10
C ALA A 19 30.82 45.81 -22.71
N THR A 20 31.75 45.81 -21.78
CA THR A 20 31.60 45.93 -20.33
C THR A 20 30.48 46.89 -19.90
N LEU A 21 29.59 46.43 -19.01
CA LEU A 21 29.14 47.24 -17.88
C LEU A 21 28.64 46.34 -16.74
N LEU A 22 29.47 46.23 -15.70
CA LEU A 22 29.06 45.80 -14.38
C LEU A 22 28.04 46.81 -13.85
N VAL A 23 26.81 46.37 -13.60
CA VAL A 23 25.93 47.05 -12.65
C VAL A 23 25.49 45.99 -11.64
N THR A 24 26.22 45.95 -10.53
CA THR A 24 25.84 45.25 -9.31
C THR A 24 24.63 45.94 -8.71
N LEU A 25 23.41 45.48 -9.04
CA LEU A 25 22.24 45.75 -8.22
C LEU A 25 22.21 44.73 -7.08
N LEU A 26 22.49 45.22 -5.88
CA LEU A 26 22.30 44.54 -4.61
C LEU A 26 20.79 44.35 -4.39
N SER A 27 20.19 43.31 -4.99
CA SER A 27 18.86 42.87 -4.57
C SER A 27 19.02 42.07 -3.28
N LEU A 28 18.72 42.75 -2.17
CA LEU A 28 18.59 42.17 -0.84
C LEU A 28 17.68 40.93 -0.95
N GLY A 29 18.29 39.75 -0.85
CA GLY A 29 17.59 38.48 -0.79
C GLY A 29 16.78 38.46 0.49
N ALA A 30 15.51 38.83 0.42
CA ALA A 30 14.52 38.31 1.33
C ALA A 30 14.32 36.85 0.94
N THR A 31 15.18 35.98 1.46
CA THR A 31 14.86 34.56 1.63
C THR A 31 13.71 34.49 2.64
N GLY A 32 12.51 34.84 2.18
CA GLY A 32 11.30 34.31 2.78
C GLY A 32 11.41 32.81 2.60
N ALA A 33 11.64 32.10 3.70
CA ALA A 33 11.31 30.69 3.76
C ALA A 33 9.83 30.62 3.40
N ALA A 34 9.54 30.30 2.15
CA ALA A 34 8.25 29.76 1.79
C ALA A 34 8.14 28.48 2.62
N PHE A 35 7.45 28.57 3.74
CA PHE A 35 6.75 27.43 4.27
C PHE A 35 5.80 27.04 3.14
N ALA A 36 6.25 26.11 2.30
CA ALA A 36 5.33 25.24 1.60
C ALA A 36 4.54 24.56 2.72
N ALA A 37 3.38 25.14 3.04
CA ALA A 37 2.37 24.42 3.77
C ALA A 37 2.10 23.19 2.90
N ASP A 38 2.38 22.01 3.46
CA ASP A 38 2.05 20.74 2.83
C ASP A 38 0.61 20.80 2.30
N GLU A 39 0.47 20.36 1.06
CA GLU A 39 -0.77 20.29 0.30
C GLU A 39 -1.79 19.45 1.08
N ASP A 40 -2.98 20.02 1.30
CA ASP A 40 -4.24 19.32 1.59
C ASP A 40 -4.13 18.08 2.48
N GLU A 41 -3.71 18.22 3.74
CA GLU A 41 -4.18 17.29 4.77
C GLU A 41 -5.67 17.61 4.99
N GLU A 42 -6.51 17.05 4.12
CA GLU A 42 -7.96 17.16 4.19
C GLU A 42 -8.38 16.77 5.61
N LEU A 43 -8.99 17.73 6.34
CA LEU A 43 -9.34 17.57 7.74
C LEU A 43 -10.32 16.41 7.89
N ARG A 44 -9.80 15.22 8.18
CA ARG A 44 -10.57 13.99 8.36
C ARG A 44 -11.20 13.96 9.74
N PHE A 45 -12.50 13.67 9.79
CA PHE A 45 -13.22 13.52 11.04
C PHE A 45 -13.22 12.05 11.48
N PRO A 46 -13.16 11.78 12.80
CA PRO A 46 -13.29 10.42 13.30
C PRO A 46 -14.59 9.78 12.81
N GLY A 47 -14.46 8.66 12.08
CA GLY A 47 -15.60 7.90 11.54
C GLY A 47 -15.86 8.10 10.04
N ASP A 48 -15.13 8.98 9.36
CA ASP A 48 -15.20 9.08 7.90
C ASP A 48 -14.79 7.74 7.23
N PRO A 49 -15.38 7.37 6.08
CA PRO A 49 -14.93 6.20 5.32
C PRO A 49 -13.46 6.37 4.89
N PRO A 50 -12.63 5.30 4.89
CA PRO A 50 -11.25 5.40 4.48
C PRO A 50 -11.11 5.56 2.96
N ASP A 51 -10.22 6.47 2.54
CA ASP A 51 -9.92 6.72 1.13
C ASP A 51 -9.09 5.60 0.50
N HIS A 52 -8.32 4.89 1.33
CA HIS A 52 -7.48 3.79 0.89
C HIS A 52 -8.04 2.44 1.32
N LYS A 53 -7.99 1.48 0.42
CA LYS A 53 -8.39 0.10 0.67
C LYS A 53 -7.31 -0.83 0.16
N LEU A 54 -6.81 -1.72 1.01
CA LEU A 54 -5.75 -2.66 0.67
C LEU A 54 -6.13 -4.08 1.07
N VAL A 55 -5.83 -5.02 0.20
CA VAL A 55 -5.95 -6.44 0.48
C VAL A 55 -4.61 -7.14 0.28
N TYR A 56 -4.18 -7.87 1.31
CA TYR A 56 -2.96 -8.69 1.28
C TYR A 56 -3.31 -10.15 1.10
N GLN A 57 -2.68 -10.80 0.12
CA GLN A 57 -2.66 -12.26 0.09
C GLN A 57 -1.66 -12.79 1.11
N PHE A 58 -2.13 -13.72 1.94
CA PHE A 58 -1.31 -14.41 2.93
C PHE A 58 -1.37 -15.93 2.74
N ASN A 59 -0.40 -16.52 2.03
CA ASN A 59 -0.51 -17.91 1.57
C ASN A 59 0.67 -18.84 1.85
N LYS A 60 1.76 -18.37 2.48
CA LYS A 60 2.95 -19.18 2.76
C LYS A 60 3.13 -19.44 4.27
N ALA A 61 3.77 -20.56 4.59
CA ALA A 61 4.16 -20.91 5.96
C ALA A 61 5.59 -20.46 6.33
N ASP A 62 6.32 -19.87 5.38
CA ASP A 62 7.67 -19.38 5.61
C ASP A 62 7.68 -18.19 6.57
N GLU A 63 8.43 -18.28 7.67
CA GLU A 63 8.41 -17.26 8.73
C GLU A 63 8.90 -15.90 8.24
N ALA A 64 9.90 -15.87 7.34
CA ALA A 64 10.42 -14.61 6.80
C ALA A 64 9.35 -13.89 5.96
N TYR A 65 8.63 -14.63 5.11
CA TYR A 65 7.46 -14.13 4.40
C TYR A 65 6.38 -13.61 5.35
N GLN A 66 6.01 -14.39 6.36
CA GLN A 66 4.96 -14.00 7.32
C GLN A 66 5.32 -12.70 8.03
N LYS A 67 6.56 -12.58 8.51
CA LYS A 67 7.06 -11.36 9.17
C LYS A 67 7.11 -10.17 8.21
N ALA A 68 7.54 -10.36 6.96
CA ALA A 68 7.60 -9.30 5.97
C ALA A 68 6.21 -8.74 5.63
N VAL A 69 5.22 -9.61 5.40
CA VAL A 69 3.84 -9.18 5.12
C VAL A 69 3.25 -8.45 6.32
N LEU A 70 3.34 -9.01 7.54
CA LEU A 70 2.79 -8.35 8.73
C LEU A 70 3.50 -7.04 9.08
N PHE A 71 4.80 -6.93 8.80
CA PHE A 71 5.52 -5.67 8.90
C PHE A 71 4.99 -4.63 7.92
N SER A 72 4.76 -5.02 6.66
CA SER A 72 4.16 -4.16 5.63
C SER A 72 2.77 -3.67 6.04
N VAL A 73 1.89 -4.57 6.49
CA VAL A 73 0.55 -4.21 7.02
C VAL A 73 0.66 -3.16 8.13
N GLY A 74 1.53 -3.40 9.13
CA GLY A 74 1.75 -2.44 10.20
C GLY A 74 2.34 -1.12 9.73
N ALA A 75 3.15 -1.10 8.67
CA ALA A 75 3.68 0.13 8.09
C ALA A 75 2.59 0.94 7.39
N MET A 76 1.66 0.28 6.71
CA MET A 76 0.52 0.94 6.07
C MET A 76 -0.42 1.57 7.11
N LEU A 77 -0.73 0.86 8.21
CA LEU A 77 -1.49 1.43 9.33
C LEU A 77 -0.78 2.65 9.94
N ARG A 78 0.54 2.59 10.17
CA ARG A 78 1.28 3.74 10.72
C ARG A 78 1.29 4.94 9.79
N LYS A 79 1.29 4.71 8.47
CA LYS A 79 1.35 5.78 7.47
C LYS A 79 -0.01 6.47 7.30
N TYR A 80 -1.09 5.70 7.23
CA TYR A 80 -2.41 6.25 6.88
C TYR A 80 -3.39 6.32 8.06
N GLY A 81 -3.04 5.77 9.22
CA GLY A 81 -3.89 5.82 10.41
C GLY A 81 -5.23 5.14 10.17
N ASP A 82 -6.31 5.90 10.39
CA ASP A 82 -7.70 5.47 10.14
C ASP A 82 -8.17 5.75 8.70
N ASN A 83 -7.33 6.32 7.85
CA ASN A 83 -7.63 6.58 6.44
C ASN A 83 -7.27 5.40 5.52
N ILE A 84 -7.19 4.19 6.08
CA ILE A 84 -6.95 2.97 5.32
C ILE A 84 -7.76 1.81 5.90
N HIS A 85 -8.44 1.06 5.05
CA HIS A 85 -8.99 -0.25 5.38
C HIS A 85 -8.08 -1.35 4.87
N ILE A 86 -7.73 -2.30 5.73
CA ILE A 86 -6.81 -3.39 5.38
C ILE A 86 -7.45 -4.73 5.69
N VAL A 87 -7.50 -5.58 4.67
CA VAL A 87 -7.89 -6.98 4.79
C VAL A 87 -6.67 -7.87 4.51
N VAL A 88 -6.48 -8.90 5.32
CA VAL A 88 -5.49 -9.95 5.10
C VAL A 88 -6.21 -11.27 4.87
N VAL A 89 -6.12 -11.80 3.63
CA VAL A 89 -6.79 -13.04 3.26
C VAL A 89 -5.82 -14.21 3.38
N ALA A 90 -6.08 -15.07 4.37
CA ALA A 90 -5.22 -16.21 4.72
C ALA A 90 -5.69 -17.50 4.00
N ILE A 91 -4.83 -18.03 3.15
CA ILE A 91 -5.13 -19.15 2.25
C ILE A 91 -4.07 -20.25 2.42
N GLY A 92 -4.47 -21.52 2.33
CA GLY A 92 -3.52 -22.63 2.33
C GLY A 92 -2.63 -22.67 3.58
N PRO A 93 -1.30 -22.84 3.43
CA PRO A 93 -0.38 -22.82 4.58
C PRO A 93 -0.46 -21.54 5.42
N GLY A 94 -0.78 -20.39 4.80
CA GLY A 94 -0.91 -19.11 5.49
C GLY A 94 -2.04 -19.05 6.52
N LEU A 95 -3.10 -19.88 6.36
CA LEU A 95 -4.25 -19.90 7.28
C LEU A 95 -3.87 -20.16 8.75
N HIS A 96 -2.76 -20.84 9.00
CA HIS A 96 -2.34 -21.26 10.33
C HIS A 96 -2.12 -20.08 11.30
N ILE A 97 -1.87 -18.86 10.79
CA ILE A 97 -1.76 -17.68 11.66
C ILE A 97 -3.08 -17.34 12.38
N LEU A 98 -4.21 -17.80 11.84
CA LEU A 98 -5.55 -17.54 12.37
C LEU A 98 -6.11 -18.69 13.20
N ALA A 99 -5.39 -19.82 13.32
CA ALA A 99 -5.84 -20.95 14.11
C ALA A 99 -5.52 -20.76 15.61
N LYS A 100 -6.44 -21.21 16.48
CA LYS A 100 -6.17 -21.31 17.93
C LYS A 100 -5.05 -22.31 18.21
N GLU A 101 -5.12 -23.45 17.52
CA GLU A 101 -4.16 -24.55 17.60
C GLU A 101 -3.66 -24.89 16.18
N PRO A 102 -2.61 -24.22 15.69
CA PRO A 102 -2.13 -24.45 14.33
C PRO A 102 -1.42 -25.81 14.21
N LEU A 103 -1.71 -26.54 13.13
CA LEU A 103 -1.02 -27.80 12.77
C LEU A 103 0.41 -27.59 12.22
N ARG A 104 0.83 -26.33 12.07
CA ARG A 104 2.15 -25.92 11.61
C ARG A 104 2.71 -24.91 12.60
N PRO A 105 4.03 -24.87 12.80
CA PRO A 105 4.63 -23.85 13.65
C PRO A 105 4.26 -22.45 13.17
N VAL A 106 3.77 -21.63 14.10
CA VAL A 106 3.63 -20.18 13.95
C VAL A 106 4.33 -19.58 15.16
N SER A 107 5.32 -18.73 14.93
CA SER A 107 6.09 -18.15 16.04
C SER A 107 5.19 -17.28 16.92
N GLU A 108 5.49 -17.23 18.21
CA GLU A 108 4.72 -16.45 19.18
C GLU A 108 4.70 -14.96 18.80
N GLU A 109 5.82 -14.44 18.28
CA GLU A 109 5.91 -13.08 17.73
C GLU A 109 4.87 -12.85 16.61
N THR A 110 4.72 -13.81 15.69
CA THR A 110 3.75 -13.74 14.59
C THR A 110 2.32 -13.75 15.13
N ARG A 111 2.00 -14.61 16.09
CA ARG A 111 0.67 -14.68 16.73
C ARG A 111 0.31 -13.38 17.45
N GLN A 112 1.27 -12.81 18.17
CA GLN A 112 1.13 -11.51 18.85
C GLN A 112 0.92 -10.37 17.85
N ARG A 113 1.67 -10.37 16.73
CA ARG A 113 1.53 -9.38 15.68
C ARG A 113 0.16 -9.43 15.03
N VAL A 114 -0.34 -10.61 14.66
CA VAL A 114 -1.69 -10.79 14.09
C VAL A 114 -2.76 -10.27 15.06
N SER A 115 -2.70 -10.69 16.33
CA SER A 115 -3.66 -10.25 17.35
C SER A 115 -3.58 -8.74 17.64
N SER A 116 -2.39 -8.13 17.53
CA SER A 116 -2.22 -6.69 17.68
C SER A 116 -2.82 -5.95 16.49
N LEU A 117 -2.52 -6.38 15.26
CA LEU A 117 -3.06 -5.76 14.05
C LEU A 117 -4.58 -5.82 14.00
N SER A 118 -5.20 -6.91 14.44
CA SER A 118 -6.67 -7.00 14.51
C SER A 118 -7.28 -5.99 15.49
N GLN A 119 -6.60 -5.71 16.61
CA GLN A 119 -7.02 -4.67 17.57
C GLN A 119 -6.92 -3.25 16.98
N TYR A 120 -6.10 -3.06 15.94
CA TYR A 120 -5.97 -1.80 15.19
C TYR A 120 -6.82 -1.78 13.91
N GLY A 121 -7.83 -2.64 13.80
CA GLY A 121 -8.81 -2.60 12.72
C GLY A 121 -8.43 -3.35 11.44
N VAL A 122 -7.35 -4.14 11.44
CA VAL A 122 -7.05 -5.05 10.33
C VAL A 122 -8.00 -6.24 10.37
N GLU A 123 -8.69 -6.48 9.26
CA GLU A 123 -9.56 -7.65 9.11
C GLU A 123 -8.75 -8.85 8.61
N PHE A 124 -9.04 -10.02 9.16
CA PHE A 124 -8.38 -11.27 8.78
C PHE A 124 -9.44 -12.24 8.24
N HIS A 125 -9.33 -12.55 6.95
CA HIS A 125 -10.25 -13.48 6.29
C HIS A 125 -9.64 -14.88 6.23
N ALA A 126 -10.34 -15.85 6.80
CA ALA A 126 -9.98 -17.26 6.82
C ALA A 126 -10.63 -17.99 5.64
N CYS A 127 -9.83 -18.57 4.75
CA CYS A 127 -10.32 -19.32 3.60
C CYS A 127 -11.01 -20.64 4.01
N GLY A 128 -12.34 -20.70 3.85
CA GLY A 128 -13.19 -21.82 4.20
C GLY A 128 -12.83 -23.12 3.47
N ASN A 129 -12.45 -23.06 2.19
CA ASN A 129 -11.94 -24.25 1.48
C ASN A 129 -10.65 -24.81 2.10
N THR A 130 -9.77 -23.94 2.59
CA THR A 130 -8.56 -24.40 3.29
C THR A 130 -8.94 -25.01 4.64
N MET A 131 -9.88 -24.39 5.38
CA MET A 131 -10.40 -24.94 6.63
C MET A 131 -11.01 -26.33 6.43
N LYS A 132 -11.87 -26.50 5.41
CA LYS A 132 -12.46 -27.80 5.04
C LYS A 132 -11.38 -28.85 4.79
N ALA A 133 -10.30 -28.52 4.09
CA ALA A 133 -9.19 -29.44 3.82
C ALA A 133 -8.41 -29.86 5.09
N LEU A 134 -8.44 -29.02 6.14
CA LEU A 134 -7.79 -29.29 7.44
C LEU A 134 -8.77 -29.85 8.48
N ASN A 135 -10.03 -30.10 8.12
CA ASN A 135 -11.12 -30.44 9.03
C ASN A 135 -11.30 -29.42 10.17
N TRP A 136 -11.17 -28.13 9.86
CA TRP A 136 -11.39 -27.03 10.78
C TRP A 136 -12.76 -26.37 10.58
N GLU A 137 -13.31 -25.88 11.68
CA GLU A 137 -14.54 -25.11 11.77
C GLU A 137 -14.24 -23.69 12.29
N ALA A 138 -15.24 -22.81 12.28
CA ALA A 138 -15.10 -21.44 12.80
C ALA A 138 -14.62 -21.40 14.27
N LYS A 139 -15.00 -22.40 15.08
CA LYS A 139 -14.57 -22.52 16.48
C LYS A 139 -13.06 -22.73 16.65
N ASP A 140 -12.37 -23.22 15.62
CA ASP A 140 -10.93 -23.48 15.64
C ASP A 140 -10.13 -22.22 15.28
N MET A 141 -10.79 -21.19 14.76
CA MET A 141 -10.18 -19.91 14.41
C MET A 141 -10.16 -18.95 15.60
N LEU A 142 -9.22 -18.00 15.57
CA LEU A 142 -9.20 -16.86 16.48
C LEU A 142 -10.50 -16.05 16.35
N PRO A 143 -11.03 -15.49 17.44
CA PRO A 143 -12.38 -14.92 17.45
C PRO A 143 -12.58 -13.70 16.55
N PHE A 144 -11.50 -13.04 16.12
CA PHE A 144 -11.53 -11.91 15.19
C PHE A 144 -11.42 -12.32 13.72
N ALA A 145 -11.22 -13.61 13.41
CA ALA A 145 -11.11 -14.07 12.04
C ALA A 145 -12.50 -14.24 11.41
N SER A 146 -12.73 -13.61 10.28
CA SER A 146 -13.95 -13.77 9.47
C SER A 146 -13.76 -14.94 8.52
N VAL A 147 -14.68 -15.92 8.53
CA VAL A 147 -14.61 -17.06 7.61
C VAL A 147 -15.28 -16.68 6.29
N VAL A 148 -14.54 -16.80 5.19
CA VAL A 148 -15.06 -16.61 3.82
C VAL A 148 -15.10 -17.95 3.10
N GLU A 149 -16.01 -18.15 2.15
CA GLU A 149 -16.17 -19.46 1.51
C GLU A 149 -14.92 -19.87 0.72
N VAL A 150 -14.43 -18.97 -0.14
CA VAL A 150 -13.27 -19.20 -1.01
C VAL A 150 -12.37 -17.97 -0.95
N GLY A 151 -11.19 -18.08 -0.33
CA GLY A 151 -10.28 -16.95 -0.15
C GLY A 151 -9.79 -16.31 -1.46
N VAL A 152 -9.70 -17.06 -2.57
CA VAL A 152 -9.35 -16.45 -3.87
C VAL A 152 -10.52 -15.65 -4.46
N SER A 153 -11.77 -16.08 -4.22
CA SER A 153 -12.97 -15.30 -4.60
C SER A 153 -13.02 -14.01 -3.79
N ASP A 154 -12.80 -14.11 -2.49
CA ASP A 154 -12.73 -12.95 -1.58
C ASP A 154 -11.67 -11.93 -2.01
N LEU A 155 -10.47 -12.37 -2.42
CA LEU A 155 -9.46 -11.49 -3.02
C LEU A 155 -9.94 -10.79 -4.29
N MET A 156 -10.71 -11.48 -5.13
CA MET A 156 -11.26 -10.92 -6.38
C MET A 156 -12.37 -9.90 -6.08
N GLU A 157 -13.32 -10.27 -5.22
CA GLU A 157 -14.45 -9.42 -4.81
C GLU A 157 -13.96 -8.14 -4.11
N LEU A 158 -12.96 -8.25 -3.23
CA LEU A 158 -12.32 -7.08 -2.64
C LEU A 158 -11.68 -6.18 -3.71
N GLN A 159 -11.02 -6.75 -4.73
CA GLN A 159 -10.49 -5.92 -5.82
C GLN A 159 -11.60 -5.22 -6.61
N GLU A 160 -12.74 -5.88 -6.85
CA GLU A 160 -13.93 -5.28 -7.47
C GLU A 160 -14.51 -4.13 -6.63
N ASP A 161 -14.40 -4.22 -5.29
CA ASP A 161 -14.78 -3.20 -4.32
C ASP A 161 -13.75 -2.06 -4.15
N GLY A 162 -12.72 -2.05 -5.00
CA GLY A 162 -11.70 -1.00 -5.09
C GLY A 162 -10.47 -1.21 -4.21
N TYR A 163 -10.25 -2.42 -3.69
CA TYR A 163 -9.05 -2.72 -2.91
C TYR A 163 -7.84 -2.88 -3.83
N ALA A 164 -6.73 -2.22 -3.48
CA ALA A 164 -5.44 -2.50 -4.06
C ALA A 164 -4.92 -3.86 -3.54
N TYR A 165 -4.61 -4.76 -4.47
CA TYR A 165 -4.12 -6.10 -4.15
C TYR A 165 -2.59 -6.15 -4.04
N ILE A 166 -2.10 -6.70 -2.94
CA ILE A 166 -0.67 -6.86 -2.64
C ILE A 166 -0.32 -8.34 -2.47
N SER A 167 0.70 -8.78 -3.22
CA SER A 167 1.33 -10.09 -3.11
C SER A 167 2.84 -9.94 -2.94
N TRP A 168 3.42 -10.76 -2.06
CA TRP A 168 4.83 -10.70 -1.63
C TRP A 168 5.61 -11.99 -1.94
#